data_AF-A0A1M4ZAA3-F1
#
_entry.id   AF-A0A1M4ZAA3-F1
#
_cell.length_a   1.000
_cell.length_b   1.000
_cell.length_c   1.000
_cell.angle_alpha   90.00
_cell.angle_beta   90.00
_cell.angle_gamma   90.00
#
_symmetry.space_group_name_H-M   'P 1'
#
loop_
_entity.id
_entity.type
_entity.pdbx_description
1 polymer ?
#
loop_
_entity_poly.entity_id
_entity_poly.type
_entity_poly.pdbx_seq_one_letter_code
_entity_poly.pdbx_strand_id
1 'polypeptide(L)'
;MRRTSPTSKFALFFKANWVQLLLALLFFLFVFPWIYRKAQDAISSFKQNKQDNATDELKNQIDNAIKVNSAENSTANPVTRTQKQTAVAKKYKSKRLSKAKMRELANISENIAIAFGTNAEENGSLLGVDFFGDVPKTFSAMTEDEKEAIKQLKKVPGTFGIVADYYYNVYTRSRNLKTDIKRFLTTSQIQELRDHYKKYGIRNVI
;
A
#
# COMPACT_ATOMS: atom_id res chain seq x y z
N MET A 1 -31.10 25.44 80.88
CA MET A 1 -30.97 24.44 79.80
C MET A 1 -30.13 25.03 78.67
N ARG A 2 -28.96 24.47 78.34
CA ARG A 2 -28.27 24.72 77.06
C ARG A 2 -28.01 23.36 76.40
N ARG A 3 -28.76 23.06 75.34
CA ARG A 3 -28.53 21.88 74.50
C ARG A 3 -27.32 22.18 73.61
N THR A 4 -26.18 21.57 73.89
CA THR A 4 -25.04 21.53 72.95
C THR A 4 -25.40 20.54 71.84
N SER A 5 -25.47 21.01 70.60
CA SER A 5 -25.75 20.14 69.46
C SER A 5 -24.57 19.17 69.22
N PRO A 6 -24.83 17.93 68.80
CA PRO A 6 -23.76 17.02 68.45
C PRO A 6 -23.14 17.52 67.13
N THR A 7 -21.96 18.14 67.22
CA THR A 7 -21.16 18.41 66.04
C THR A 7 -20.81 17.06 65.39
N SER A 8 -21.21 16.90 64.13
CA SER A 8 -21.00 15.64 63.41
C SER A 8 -19.50 15.33 63.37
N LYS A 9 -19.11 14.06 63.53
CA LYS A 9 -17.70 13.62 63.53
C LYS A 9 -16.93 14.12 62.29
N PHE A 10 -17.64 14.33 61.17
CA PHE A 10 -17.14 14.97 59.96
C PHE A 10 -16.67 16.41 60.17
N ALA A 11 -17.44 17.25 60.85
CA ALA A 11 -17.05 18.65 61.10
C ALA A 11 -15.80 18.76 61.99
N LEU A 12 -15.66 17.87 62.98
CA LEU A 12 -14.45 17.76 63.81
C LEU A 12 -13.24 17.30 62.99
N PHE A 13 -13.42 16.34 62.08
CA PHE A 13 -12.36 15.88 61.19
C PHE A 13 -11.87 16.97 60.24
N PHE A 14 -12.78 17.72 59.60
CA PHE A 14 -12.41 18.86 58.75
C PHE A 14 -11.68 19.94 59.54
N LYS A 15 -12.16 20.28 60.74
CA LYS A 15 -11.51 21.29 61.59
C LYS A 15 -10.11 20.87 62.05
N ALA A 16 -9.91 19.58 62.35
CA ALA A 16 -8.61 19.05 62.77
C ALA A 16 -7.60 18.96 61.61
N ASN A 17 -8.06 18.72 60.38
CA ASN A 17 -7.20 18.42 59.23
C ASN A 17 -7.28 19.44 58.08
N TRP A 18 -7.88 20.62 58.30
CA TRP A 18 -8.17 21.58 57.23
C TRP A 18 -6.91 22.06 56.48
N VAL A 19 -5.78 22.22 57.18
CA VAL A 19 -4.51 22.63 56.56
C VAL A 19 -3.98 21.56 55.62
N GLN A 20 -4.07 20.28 56.00
CA GLN A 20 -3.64 19.16 55.14
C GLN A 20 -4.53 19.03 53.90
N LEU A 21 -5.84 19.25 54.07
CA LEU A 21 -6.79 19.29 52.95
C LEU A 21 -6.52 20.46 52.00
N LEU A 22 -6.18 21.64 52.53
CA LEU A 22 -5.80 22.79 51.73
C LEU A 22 -4.49 22.54 50.96
N LEU A 23 -3.48 21.97 51.60
CA LEU A 23 -2.22 21.60 50.96
C LEU A 23 -2.42 20.53 49.87
N ALA A 24 -3.26 19.53 50.13
CA ALA A 24 -3.62 18.52 49.13
C ALA A 24 -4.36 19.14 47.94
N LEU A 25 -5.28 20.07 48.18
CA LEU A 25 -5.99 20.80 47.13
C LEU A 25 -5.03 21.66 46.29
N LEU A 26 -4.12 22.39 46.93
CA LEU A 26 -3.11 23.19 46.23
C LEU A 26 -2.17 22.30 45.41
N PHE A 27 -1.77 21.15 45.94
CA PHE A 27 -0.99 20.16 45.19
C PHE A 27 -1.76 19.68 43.95
N PHE A 28 -3.05 19.35 44.09
CA PHE A 28 -3.89 18.95 42.96
C PHE A 28 -4.15 20.07 41.95
N LEU A 29 -4.18 21.33 42.36
CA LEU A 29 -4.38 22.46 41.45
C LEU A 29 -3.11 22.86 40.71
N PHE A 30 -1.94 22.78 41.36
CA PHE A 30 -0.70 23.32 40.81
C PHE A 30 0.27 22.25 40.30
N VAL A 31 0.38 21.13 41.00
CA VAL A 31 1.38 20.09 40.67
C VAL A 31 0.80 19.04 39.73
N PHE A 32 -0.45 18.63 39.95
CA PHE A 32 -1.09 17.62 39.13
C PHE A 32 -1.20 17.99 37.64
N PRO A 33 -1.56 19.23 37.23
CA PRO A 33 -1.61 19.58 35.81
C PRO A 33 -0.23 19.52 35.14
N TRP A 34 0.84 19.86 35.87
CA TRP A 34 2.20 19.80 35.34
C TRP A 34 2.66 18.35 35.12
N ILE A 35 2.40 17.47 36.10
CA ILE A 35 2.67 16.03 35.97
C ILE A 35 1.85 15.42 34.83
N TYR A 36 0.56 15.76 34.74
CA TYR A 36 -0.32 15.27 33.68
C TYR A 36 0.19 15.65 32.29
N ARG A 37 0.60 16.92 32.10
CA ARG A 37 1.16 17.39 30.83
C ARG A 37 2.45 16.65 30.46
N LYS A 38 3.36 16.45 31.42
CA LYS A 38 4.61 15.70 31.17
C LYS A 38 4.36 14.23 30.86
N ALA A 39 3.38 13.60 31.51
CA ALA A 39 2.96 12.24 31.20
C ALA A 39 2.36 12.15 29.79
N GLN A 40 1.54 13.12 29.38
CA GLN A 40 1.02 13.19 28.01
C GLN A 40 2.14 13.37 26.98
N ASP A 41 3.07 14.29 27.20
CA ASP A 41 4.19 14.56 26.29
C ASP A 41 5.04 13.29 26.09
N ALA A 42 5.31 12.55 27.17
CA ALA A 42 6.01 11.26 27.11
C ALA A 42 5.21 10.20 26.33
N ILE A 43 3.91 10.07 26.59
CA ILE A 43 3.06 9.11 25.85
C ILE A 43 3.00 9.46 24.36
N SER A 44 2.94 10.74 23.99
CA SER A 44 2.94 11.17 22.59
C SER A 44 4.27 10.89 21.89
N SER A 45 5.41 11.13 22.55
CA SER A 45 6.73 10.86 21.94
C SER A 45 6.97 9.36 21.74
N PHE A 46 6.52 8.50 22.67
CA PHE A 46 6.56 7.05 22.49
C PHE A 46 5.67 6.56 21.33
N LYS A 47 4.49 7.16 21.15
CA LYS A 47 3.61 6.82 20.02
C LYS A 47 4.19 7.27 18.68
N GLN A 48 4.75 8.48 18.63
CA GLN A 48 5.36 9.04 17.43
C GLN A 48 6.60 8.26 17.01
N ASN A 49 7.52 7.96 17.93
CA ASN A 49 8.71 7.16 17.64
C ASN A 49 8.38 5.75 17.11
N LYS A 50 7.33 5.10 17.64
CA LYS A 50 6.90 3.79 17.12
C LYS A 50 6.34 3.89 15.70
N GLN A 51 5.60 4.95 15.40
CA GLN A 51 5.01 5.17 14.09
C GLN A 51 6.08 5.56 13.05
N ASP A 52 7.03 6.41 13.42
CA ASP A 52 8.12 6.84 12.55
C ASP A 52 9.05 5.67 12.21
N ASN A 53 9.45 4.87 13.22
CA ASN A 53 10.28 3.68 13.00
C ASN A 53 9.60 2.64 12.09
N ALA A 54 8.31 2.37 12.29
CA ALA A 54 7.56 1.46 11.42
C ALA A 54 7.44 1.98 9.99
N THR A 55 7.36 3.30 9.82
CA THR A 55 7.29 3.95 8.50
C THR A 55 8.65 3.89 7.79
N ASP A 56 9.75 4.11 8.52
CA ASP A 56 11.10 4.05 7.97
C ASP A 56 11.54 2.63 7.61
N GLU A 57 11.21 1.63 8.44
CA GLU A 57 11.45 0.22 8.11
C GLU A 57 10.70 -0.20 6.85
N LEU A 58 9.42 0.16 6.75
CA LEU A 58 8.61 -0.13 5.56
C LEU A 58 9.17 0.56 4.32
N LYS A 59 9.58 1.82 4.44
CA LYS A 59 10.20 2.58 3.35
C LYS A 59 11.50 1.92 2.88
N ASN A 60 12.38 1.53 3.81
CA ASN A 60 13.61 0.83 3.48
C ASN A 60 13.36 -0.52 2.79
N GLN A 61 12.34 -1.27 3.22
CA GLN A 61 11.96 -2.52 2.56
C GLN A 61 11.46 -2.28 1.14
N ILE A 62 10.63 -1.25 0.92
CA ILE A 62 10.12 -0.88 -0.40
C ILE A 62 11.28 -0.45 -1.32
N ASP A 63 12.17 0.42 -0.83
CA ASP A 63 13.31 0.92 -1.61
C ASP A 63 14.26 -0.22 -2.01
N ASN A 64 14.52 -1.17 -1.10
CA ASN A 64 15.31 -2.35 -1.41
C ASN A 64 14.62 -3.25 -2.45
N ALA A 65 13.31 -3.49 -2.31
CA ALA A 65 12.55 -4.27 -3.28
C ALA A 65 12.54 -3.62 -4.67
N ILE A 66 12.46 -2.28 -4.74
CA ILE A 66 12.55 -1.53 -5.99
C ILE A 66 13.95 -1.67 -6.60
N LYS A 67 15.02 -1.53 -5.80
CA LYS A 67 16.40 -1.67 -6.28
C LYS A 67 16.67 -3.06 -6.86
N VAL A 68 16.27 -4.11 -6.14
CA VAL A 68 16.43 -5.51 -6.59
C VAL A 68 15.64 -5.76 -7.87
N ASN A 69 14.36 -5.36 -7.90
CA ASN A 69 13.52 -5.57 -9.07
C ASN A 69 14.01 -4.78 -10.29
N SER A 70 14.48 -3.55 -10.07
CA SER A 70 15.08 -2.72 -11.11
C SER A 70 16.37 -3.32 -11.64
N ALA A 71 17.23 -3.88 -10.78
CA ALA A 71 18.45 -4.56 -11.19
C ALA A 71 18.13 -5.82 -12.02
N GLU A 72 17.23 -6.68 -11.54
CA GLU A 72 16.87 -7.92 -12.23
C GLU A 72 16.14 -7.66 -13.56
N ASN A 73 15.26 -6.65 -13.62
CA ASN A 73 14.55 -6.27 -14.85
C ASN A 73 15.35 -5.30 -15.74
N SER A 74 16.58 -4.94 -15.35
CA SER A 74 17.50 -4.18 -16.21
C SER A 74 18.18 -5.06 -17.26
N THR A 75 18.26 -6.36 -16.97
CA THR A 75 18.76 -7.38 -17.89
C THR A 75 17.56 -8.20 -18.37
N ALA A 76 17.17 -8.16 -19.65
CA ALA A 76 16.10 -9.04 -20.16
C ALA A 76 16.62 -10.47 -20.34
N ASN A 77 17.05 -11.06 -19.23
CA ASN A 77 17.37 -12.46 -19.19
C ASN A 77 16.05 -13.27 -19.19
N PRO A 78 15.80 -14.09 -20.22
CA PRO A 78 14.56 -14.87 -20.34
C PRO A 78 14.39 -15.89 -19.19
N VAL A 79 15.51 -16.36 -18.60
CA VAL A 79 15.49 -17.26 -17.44
C VAL A 79 14.94 -16.53 -16.22
N THR A 80 15.44 -15.33 -15.94
CA THR A 80 14.96 -14.48 -14.83
C THR A 80 13.48 -14.14 -14.99
N ARG A 81 13.04 -13.84 -16.21
CA ARG A 81 11.62 -13.57 -16.51
C ARG A 81 10.73 -14.77 -16.21
N THR A 82 11.15 -15.97 -16.64
CA THR A 82 10.41 -17.23 -16.39
C THR A 82 10.35 -17.55 -14.90
N GLN A 83 11.46 -17.36 -14.17
CA GLN A 83 11.51 -17.56 -12.72
C GLN A 83 10.55 -16.61 -11.99
N LYS A 84 10.52 -15.32 -12.37
CA LYS A 84 9.61 -14.32 -11.80
C LYS A 84 8.14 -14.61 -12.12
N GLN A 85 7.83 -15.01 -13.35
CA GLN A 85 6.47 -15.44 -13.71
C GLN A 85 6.01 -16.64 -12.89
N THR A 86 6.92 -17.60 -12.64
CA THR A 86 6.65 -18.77 -11.80
C THR A 86 6.47 -18.39 -10.34
N ALA A 87 7.25 -17.43 -9.83
CA ALA A 87 7.11 -16.91 -8.47
C ALA A 87 5.74 -16.24 -8.25
N VAL A 88 5.31 -15.38 -9.19
CA VAL A 88 3.96 -14.79 -9.16
C VAL A 88 2.89 -15.88 -9.23
N ALA A 89 3.04 -16.87 -10.12
CA ALA A 89 2.08 -17.96 -10.23
C ALA A 89 1.97 -18.80 -8.94
N LYS A 90 3.09 -19.06 -8.27
CA LYS A 90 3.14 -19.78 -7.00
C LYS A 90 2.42 -19.00 -5.89
N LYS A 91 2.59 -17.68 -5.82
CA LYS A 91 1.91 -16.79 -4.86
C LYS A 91 0.38 -16.92 -4.94
N TYR A 92 -0.16 -17.15 -6.14
CA TYR A 92 -1.60 -17.23 -6.38
C TYR A 92 -2.14 -18.66 -6.55
N LYS A 93 -1.35 -19.69 -6.26
CA LYS A 93 -1.77 -21.10 -6.38
C LYS A 93 -3.02 -21.41 -5.55
N SER A 94 -3.21 -20.72 -4.42
CA SER A 94 -4.39 -20.85 -3.55
C SER A 94 -5.70 -20.38 -4.19
N LYS A 95 -5.66 -19.53 -5.22
CA LYS A 95 -6.86 -18.99 -5.89
C LYS A 95 -7.49 -19.97 -6.91
N ARG A 96 -7.00 -21.21 -7.02
CA ARG A 96 -7.50 -22.26 -7.93
C ARG A 96 -7.62 -21.82 -9.41
N LEU A 97 -6.74 -20.92 -9.85
CA LEU A 97 -6.69 -20.50 -11.26
C LEU A 97 -5.98 -21.56 -12.10
N SER A 98 -6.51 -21.82 -13.31
CA SER A 98 -5.87 -22.73 -14.26
C SER A 98 -4.54 -22.14 -14.77
N LYS A 99 -3.62 -23.01 -15.21
CA LYS A 99 -2.35 -22.58 -15.83
C LYS A 99 -2.60 -21.69 -17.05
N ALA A 100 -3.63 -21.99 -17.83
CA ALA A 100 -4.07 -21.18 -18.96
C ALA A 100 -4.52 -19.77 -18.54
N LYS A 101 -5.31 -19.66 -17.45
CA LYS A 101 -5.74 -18.35 -16.94
C LYS A 101 -4.56 -17.54 -16.41
N MET A 102 -3.59 -18.17 -15.74
CA MET A 102 -2.38 -17.50 -15.28
C MET A 102 -1.54 -16.95 -16.44
N ARG A 103 -1.42 -17.72 -17.53
CA ARG A 103 -0.77 -17.30 -18.78
C ARG A 103 -1.50 -16.11 -19.43
N GLU A 104 -2.82 -16.16 -19.49
CA GLU A 104 -3.65 -15.05 -19.98
C GLU A 104 -3.41 -13.77 -19.16
N LEU A 105 -3.38 -13.85 -17.83
CA LEU A 105 -3.15 -12.70 -16.95
C LEU A 105 -1.73 -12.11 -17.10
N ALA A 106 -0.73 -12.97 -17.32
CA ALA A 106 0.63 -12.52 -17.62
C ALA A 106 0.66 -11.75 -18.96
N ASN A 107 0.03 -12.29 -20.01
CA ASN A 107 -0.05 -11.63 -21.31
C ASN A 107 -0.81 -10.28 -21.25
N ILE A 108 -1.90 -10.22 -20.47
CA ILE A 108 -2.62 -8.96 -20.25
C ILE A 108 -1.70 -7.93 -19.58
N SER A 109 -0.93 -8.35 -18.57
CA SER A 109 0.03 -7.48 -17.89
C SER A 109 1.13 -6.97 -18.82
N GLU A 110 1.63 -7.82 -19.71
CA GLU A 110 2.64 -7.46 -20.71
C GLU A 110 2.11 -6.43 -21.69
N ASN A 111 0.91 -6.64 -22.22
CA ASN A 111 0.27 -5.70 -23.14
C ASN A 111 0.03 -4.33 -22.47
N ILE A 112 -0.31 -4.30 -21.17
CA ILE A 112 -0.43 -3.04 -20.42
C ILE A 112 0.94 -2.36 -20.28
N ALA A 113 2.00 -3.12 -20.02
CA ALA A 113 3.36 -2.60 -19.95
C ALA A 113 3.78 -1.97 -21.29
N ILE A 114 3.56 -2.67 -22.39
CA ILE A 114 3.85 -2.17 -23.73
C ILE A 114 3.03 -0.89 -24.01
N ALA A 115 1.73 -0.89 -23.70
CA ALA A 115 0.85 0.26 -23.92
C ALA A 115 1.27 1.51 -23.13
N PHE A 116 1.79 1.36 -21.91
CA PHE A 116 2.36 2.47 -21.11
C PHE A 116 3.80 2.83 -21.49
N GLY A 117 4.29 2.37 -22.64
CA GLY A 117 5.65 2.67 -23.11
C GLY A 117 6.74 2.05 -22.23
N THR A 118 6.41 1.05 -21.41
CA THR A 118 7.42 0.25 -20.71
C THR A 118 7.81 -0.91 -21.63
N ASN A 119 8.84 -0.68 -22.43
CA ASN A 119 9.41 -1.72 -23.28
C ASN A 119 10.03 -2.83 -22.42
N ALA A 120 9.47 -4.03 -22.50
CA ALA A 120 10.15 -5.24 -22.06
C ALA A 120 11.27 -5.64 -23.06
N GLU A 121 11.11 -5.31 -24.34
CA GLU A 121 12.02 -5.68 -25.44
C GLU A 121 13.28 -4.81 -25.55
N GLU A 122 13.23 -3.51 -25.21
CA GLU A 122 14.43 -2.66 -25.08
C GLU A 122 15.32 -3.04 -23.90
N ASN A 123 14.84 -3.91 -23.01
CA ASN A 123 15.67 -4.46 -21.95
C ASN A 123 16.44 -5.73 -22.39
N GLY A 124 16.21 -6.21 -23.62
CA GLY A 124 17.02 -7.23 -24.28
C GLY A 124 16.19 -8.28 -25.02
N SER A 125 15.86 -8.03 -26.28
CA SER A 125 16.30 -8.90 -27.38
C SER A 125 15.65 -8.41 -28.66
N LEU A 126 16.50 -7.94 -29.57
CA LEU A 126 16.18 -7.73 -30.98
C LEU A 126 16.12 -9.06 -31.75
N LEU A 127 16.28 -10.22 -31.10
CA LEU A 127 16.45 -11.51 -31.76
C LEU A 127 15.65 -12.64 -31.06
N GLY A 128 14.42 -12.82 -31.53
CA GLY A 128 13.88 -14.12 -31.96
C GLY A 128 14.06 -15.33 -31.04
N VAL A 129 13.32 -15.39 -29.93
CA VAL A 129 12.97 -16.70 -29.34
C VAL A 129 11.50 -16.72 -28.92
N ASP A 130 10.69 -17.36 -29.76
CA ASP A 130 9.32 -17.78 -29.46
C ASP A 130 9.29 -18.71 -28.24
N PHE A 131 8.66 -18.26 -27.15
CA PHE A 131 8.22 -19.17 -26.09
C PHE A 131 6.70 -19.36 -26.06
N PHE A 132 5.94 -18.54 -26.79
CA PHE A 132 4.49 -18.55 -26.78
C PHE A 132 4.01 -18.20 -28.19
N GLY A 133 3.87 -19.23 -29.03
CA GLY A 133 3.56 -19.08 -30.46
C GLY A 133 2.48 -18.04 -30.80
N ASP A 134 2.80 -17.29 -31.84
CA ASP A 134 1.97 -16.34 -32.59
C ASP A 134 1.39 -15.15 -31.81
N VAL A 135 2.20 -14.11 -31.62
CA VAL A 135 1.75 -12.75 -31.89
C VAL A 135 2.91 -11.92 -32.45
N PRO A 136 2.97 -11.66 -33.77
CA PRO A 136 3.83 -10.61 -34.29
C PRO A 136 3.11 -9.28 -34.10
N LYS A 137 3.79 -8.28 -33.52
CA LYS A 137 3.60 -6.85 -33.84
C LYS A 137 4.70 -6.00 -33.21
N THR A 138 5.78 -5.97 -33.96
CA THR A 138 6.68 -4.84 -34.20
C THR A 138 6.09 -3.46 -33.85
N PHE A 139 6.93 -2.65 -33.19
CA PHE A 139 7.06 -1.20 -33.43
C PHE A 139 5.79 -0.33 -33.25
N SER A 140 5.39 -0.10 -32.00
CA SER A 140 4.77 1.16 -31.58
C SER A 140 5.54 1.78 -30.43
N ALA A 141 6.87 1.79 -30.57
CA ALA A 141 7.76 2.57 -29.72
C ALA A 141 7.62 4.04 -30.12
N MET A 142 6.73 4.80 -29.45
CA MET A 142 6.82 6.26 -29.18
C MET A 142 5.47 6.91 -28.85
N THR A 143 4.34 6.22 -29.00
CA THR A 143 3.03 6.75 -28.57
C THR A 143 2.43 5.83 -27.53
N GLU A 144 2.20 6.37 -26.33
CA GLU A 144 1.49 5.67 -25.25
C GLU A 144 0.07 5.34 -25.75
N ASP A 145 -0.27 4.06 -25.85
CA ASP A 145 -1.59 3.61 -26.32
C ASP A 145 -2.53 3.42 -25.11
N GLU A 146 -2.99 4.54 -24.56
CA GLU A 146 -3.93 4.56 -23.44
C GLU A 146 -5.20 3.73 -23.71
N LYS A 147 -5.66 3.67 -24.97
CA LYS A 147 -6.87 2.94 -25.35
C LYS A 147 -6.65 1.43 -25.23
N GLU A 148 -5.52 0.93 -25.71
CA GLU A 148 -5.18 -0.49 -25.55
C GLU A 148 -4.94 -0.83 -24.07
N ALA A 149 -4.30 0.06 -23.30
CA ALA A 149 -4.16 -0.12 -21.85
C ALA A 149 -5.52 -0.27 -21.15
N ILE A 150 -6.49 0.62 -21.45
CA ILE A 150 -7.85 0.55 -20.90
C ILE A 150 -8.55 -0.74 -21.31
N LYS A 151 -8.46 -1.12 -22.57
CA LYS A 151 -9.07 -2.36 -23.09
C LYS A 151 -8.52 -3.60 -22.37
N GLN A 152 -7.22 -3.66 -22.12
CA GLN A 152 -6.59 -4.75 -21.39
C GLN A 152 -6.97 -4.72 -19.89
N LEU A 153 -7.00 -3.54 -19.27
CA LEU A 153 -7.47 -3.35 -17.89
C LEU A 153 -8.93 -3.76 -17.69
N LYS A 154 -9.79 -3.61 -18.69
CA LYS A 154 -11.19 -4.07 -18.62
C LYS A 154 -11.37 -5.59 -18.63
N LYS A 155 -10.35 -6.36 -19.06
CA LYS A 155 -10.40 -7.83 -19.11
C LYS A 155 -10.13 -8.51 -17.77
N VAL A 156 -9.72 -7.76 -16.74
CA VAL A 156 -9.25 -8.34 -15.47
C VAL A 156 -10.09 -7.96 -14.24
N PRO A 157 -11.44 -7.97 -14.33
CA PRO A 157 -12.27 -7.83 -13.13
C PRO A 157 -11.98 -9.01 -12.19
N GLY A 158 -11.62 -8.69 -10.95
CA GLY A 158 -11.36 -9.66 -9.88
C GLY A 158 -9.94 -10.23 -9.88
N THR A 159 -9.19 -10.04 -10.96
CA THR A 159 -7.80 -10.51 -11.10
C THR A 159 -6.77 -9.38 -11.22
N PHE A 160 -7.20 -8.12 -11.08
CA PHE A 160 -6.32 -6.94 -11.12
C PHE A 160 -5.06 -7.08 -10.26
N GLY A 161 -5.19 -7.58 -9.02
CA GLY A 161 -4.02 -7.74 -8.14
C GLY A 161 -2.96 -8.70 -8.68
N ILE A 162 -3.37 -9.72 -9.43
CA ILE A 162 -2.46 -10.66 -10.07
C ILE A 162 -1.74 -9.98 -11.24
N VAL A 163 -2.49 -9.21 -12.03
CA VAL A 163 -1.95 -8.44 -13.17
C VAL A 163 -0.98 -7.37 -12.67
N ALA A 164 -1.31 -6.67 -11.58
CA ALA A 164 -0.42 -5.69 -10.96
C ALA A 164 0.89 -6.33 -10.45
N ASP A 165 0.83 -7.55 -9.91
CA ASP A 165 2.03 -8.28 -9.49
C ASP A 165 2.88 -8.73 -10.68
N TYR A 166 2.26 -9.21 -11.77
CA TYR A 166 2.99 -9.48 -13.01
C TYR A 166 3.65 -8.19 -13.53
N TYR A 167 2.90 -7.09 -13.56
CA TYR A 167 3.34 -5.80 -14.07
C TYR A 167 4.57 -5.29 -13.32
N TYR A 168 4.51 -5.28 -11.99
CA TYR A 168 5.61 -4.82 -11.15
C TYR A 168 6.80 -5.78 -11.20
N ASN A 169 6.59 -7.08 -10.93
CA ASN A 169 7.72 -7.99 -10.72
C ASN A 169 8.38 -8.42 -12.04
N VAL A 170 7.63 -8.53 -13.13
CA VAL A 170 8.12 -9.14 -14.38
C VAL A 170 8.40 -8.11 -15.46
N TYR A 171 7.51 -7.13 -15.63
CA TYR A 171 7.50 -6.29 -16.83
C TYR A 171 8.04 -4.88 -16.63
N THR A 172 8.18 -4.42 -15.39
CA THR A 172 8.65 -3.07 -15.09
C THR A 172 9.74 -3.07 -14.02
N ARG A 173 10.61 -2.06 -14.04
CA ARG A 173 11.74 -1.97 -13.10
C ARG A 173 11.34 -1.46 -11.71
N SER A 174 10.41 -0.52 -11.65
CA SER A 174 10.03 0.18 -10.41
C SER A 174 8.61 0.74 -10.41
N ARG A 175 7.78 0.35 -11.38
CA ARG A 175 6.48 1.01 -11.61
C ARG A 175 5.33 0.16 -11.09
N ASN A 176 4.52 0.75 -10.23
CA ASN A 176 3.29 0.14 -9.77
C ASN A 176 2.18 0.43 -10.78
N LEU A 177 1.46 -0.61 -11.22
CA LEU A 177 0.36 -0.48 -12.17
C LEU A 177 -0.68 0.56 -11.75
N LYS A 178 -1.00 0.68 -10.45
CA LYS A 178 -1.96 1.69 -9.95
C LYS A 178 -1.42 3.11 -10.11
N THR A 179 -0.12 3.31 -9.88
CA THR A 179 0.53 4.60 -10.04
C THR A 179 0.59 4.99 -11.51
N ASP A 180 0.93 4.04 -12.38
CA ASP A 180 1.00 4.26 -13.82
C ASP A 180 -0.38 4.54 -14.41
N ILE A 181 -1.43 3.84 -13.97
CA ILE A 181 -2.82 4.16 -14.33
C ILE A 181 -3.15 5.62 -13.96
N LYS A 182 -2.77 6.09 -12.76
CA LYS A 182 -3.06 7.47 -12.34
C LYS A 182 -2.22 8.52 -13.08
N ARG A 183 -1.07 8.12 -13.60
CA ARG A 183 -0.15 8.99 -14.33
C ARG A 183 -0.53 9.12 -15.80
N PHE A 184 -0.85 7.99 -16.44
CA PHE A 184 -1.05 7.91 -17.88
C PHE A 184 -2.52 8.00 -18.29
N LEU A 185 -3.47 7.65 -17.41
CA LEU A 185 -4.89 7.79 -17.75
C LEU A 185 -5.48 9.09 -17.20
N THR A 186 -6.32 9.72 -18.01
CA THR A 186 -7.14 10.86 -17.59
C THR A 186 -8.16 10.46 -16.52
N THR A 187 -8.62 11.44 -15.72
CA THR A 187 -9.65 11.22 -14.70
C THR A 187 -10.92 10.58 -15.29
N SER A 188 -11.30 10.93 -16.52
CA SER A 188 -12.46 10.35 -17.22
C SER A 188 -12.27 8.85 -17.50
N GLN A 189 -11.12 8.45 -18.02
CA GLN A 189 -10.80 7.04 -18.29
C GLN A 189 -10.66 6.22 -17.00
N ILE A 190 -10.11 6.82 -15.94
CA ILE A 190 -10.06 6.19 -14.62
C ILE A 190 -11.48 5.96 -14.09
N GLN A 191 -12.36 6.94 -14.25
CA GLN A 191 -13.76 6.82 -13.84
C GLN A 191 -14.49 5.76 -14.65
N GLU A 192 -14.27 5.71 -15.96
CA GLU A 192 -14.78 4.66 -16.84
C GLU A 192 -14.35 3.26 -16.38
N LEU A 193 -13.07 3.08 -16.05
CA LEU A 193 -12.58 1.82 -15.48
C LEU A 193 -13.29 1.51 -14.17
N ARG A 194 -13.35 2.46 -13.22
CA ARG A 194 -14.04 2.25 -11.94
C ARG A 194 -15.48 1.80 -12.13
N ASP A 195 -16.21 2.43 -13.04
CA ASP A 195 -17.61 2.07 -13.30
C ASP A 195 -17.73 0.70 -13.98
N HIS A 196 -16.79 0.34 -14.85
CA HIS A 196 -16.66 -1.03 -15.37
C HIS A 196 -16.43 -2.05 -14.24
N TYR A 197 -15.48 -1.81 -13.34
CA TYR A 197 -15.18 -2.71 -12.20
C TYR A 197 -16.36 -2.83 -11.22
N LYS A 198 -17.12 -1.75 -11.01
CA LYS A 198 -18.33 -1.77 -10.17
C LYS A 198 -19.40 -2.73 -10.73
N LYS A 199 -19.55 -2.84 -12.05
CA LYS A 199 -20.49 -3.80 -12.67
C LYS A 199 -20.19 -5.26 -12.29
N TYR A 200 -18.95 -5.56 -11.94
CA TYR A 200 -18.52 -6.88 -11.45
C TYR A 200 -18.45 -6.97 -9.92
N GLY A 201 -19.02 -5.99 -9.19
CA GLY A 201 -19.08 -5.98 -7.72
C GLY A 201 -17.80 -5.49 -7.04
N ILE A 202 -16.85 -4.90 -7.77
CA ILE A 202 -15.53 -4.53 -7.25
C ILE A 202 -15.44 -3.02 -7.09
N ARG A 203 -15.35 -2.54 -5.84
CA ARG A 203 -15.47 -1.09 -5.54
C ARG A 203 -14.14 -0.35 -5.36
N ASN A 204 -13.02 -1.06 -5.12
CA ASN A 204 -11.73 -0.45 -4.73
C ASN A 204 -10.53 -1.06 -5.48
N VAL A 205 -10.45 -0.88 -6.79
CA VAL A 205 -9.32 -1.37 -7.60
C VAL A 205 -8.29 -0.28 -7.91
N ILE A 206 -8.76 0.92 -8.27
CA ILE A 206 -7.98 2.03 -8.86
C ILE A 206 -8.18 3.35 -8.10
#